data_AF-A0A9D7X6H0-F1
#
_entry.id   AF-A0A9D7X6H0-F1
#
_cell.length_a   1.000
_cell.length_b   1.000
_cell.length_c   1.000
_cell.angle_alpha   90.00
_cell.angle_beta   90.00
_cell.angle_gamma   90.00
#
_symmetry.space_group_name_H-M   'P 1'
#
loop_
_entity.id
_entity.type
_entity.pdbx_description
1 polymer ?
#
loop_
_entity_poly.entity_id
_entity_poly.type
_entity_poly.pdbx_seq_one_letter_code
_entity_poly.pdbx_strand_id
1 'polypeptide(L)'
;MTVSASDLREQVYDLAREMYRLTEGDVWLEDLEVTLSVRDFTEPQIEAMKAAASPTCLQAFNRLSNSGAANDPADALSQILTHSLRDPVLKGAKTFELFGDGKLDSDDPDFVLTMLVQVRTMLREVVHNYPLLLQEDMPGNVQNILDGFAQDILPRLDNLVSDVSAQSPLDPNKIPPGGGWEHLHTLPPEAF
;
A
#
# COMPACT_ATOMS: atom_id res chain seq x y z
N MET A 1 -15.81 -9.16 23.48
CA MET A 1 -16.32 -7.81 23.80
C MET A 1 -16.56 -7.13 22.47
N THR A 2 -17.69 -6.47 22.28
CA THR A 2 -17.99 -5.74 21.05
C THR A 2 -17.35 -4.35 21.16
N VAL A 3 -16.46 -3.98 20.23
CA VAL A 3 -15.86 -2.63 20.18
C VAL A 3 -16.97 -1.63 19.86
N SER A 4 -17.06 -0.52 20.60
CA SER A 4 -18.06 0.50 20.31
C SER A 4 -17.70 1.29 19.05
N ALA A 5 -18.69 1.85 18.35
CA ALA A 5 -18.45 2.61 17.14
C ALA A 5 -17.55 3.85 17.37
N SER A 6 -17.65 4.49 18.55
CA SER A 6 -16.78 5.61 18.92
C SER A 6 -15.33 5.16 19.14
N ASP A 7 -15.12 4.06 19.86
CA ASP A 7 -13.78 3.54 20.14
C ASP A 7 -13.10 3.03 18.86
N LEU A 8 -13.88 2.45 17.95
CA LEU A 8 -13.40 2.01 16.64
C LEU A 8 -12.94 3.20 15.79
N ARG A 9 -13.74 4.28 15.72
CA ARG A 9 -13.38 5.50 14.97
C ARG A 9 -12.10 6.12 15.51
N GLU A 10 -11.95 6.22 16.82
CA GLU A 10 -10.73 6.76 17.45
C GLU A 10 -9.50 5.92 17.10
N GLN A 11 -9.60 4.58 17.23
CA GLN A 11 -8.49 3.68 16.91
C GLN A 11 -8.08 3.75 15.43
N VAL A 12 -9.05 3.83 14.51
CA VAL A 12 -8.78 3.99 13.07
C VAL A 12 -8.18 5.35 12.77
N TYR A 13 -8.65 6.42 13.44
CA TYR A 13 -8.08 7.76 13.26
C TYR A 13 -6.63 7.85 13.77
N ASP A 14 -6.32 7.18 14.87
CA ASP A 14 -4.96 7.09 15.38
C ASP A 14 -4.04 6.26 14.47
N LEU A 15 -4.57 5.28 13.73
CA LEU A 15 -3.81 4.62 12.66
C LEU A 15 -3.48 5.59 11.53
N ALA A 16 -4.46 6.40 11.08
CA ALA A 16 -4.23 7.40 10.04
C ALA A 16 -3.11 8.37 10.43
N ARG A 17 -3.15 8.90 11.65
CA ARG A 17 -2.12 9.82 12.19
C ARG A 17 -0.74 9.20 12.20
N GLU A 18 -0.65 7.94 12.63
CA GLU A 18 0.63 7.25 12.68
C GLU A 18 1.18 6.96 11.29
N MET A 19 0.33 6.59 10.33
CA MET A 19 0.74 6.44 8.93
C MET A 19 1.25 7.77 8.33
N TYR A 20 0.58 8.90 8.61
CA TYR A 20 1.06 10.22 8.20
C TYR A 20 2.38 10.59 8.87
N ARG A 21 2.53 10.31 10.17
CA ARG A 21 3.78 10.56 10.90
C ARG A 21 4.95 9.78 10.32
N LEU A 22 4.75 8.52 9.95
CA LEU A 22 5.78 7.68 9.33
C LEU A 22 6.22 8.24 7.97
N THR A 23 5.28 8.81 7.20
CA THR A 23 5.54 9.30 5.83
C THR A 23 5.85 10.79 5.74
N GLU A 24 6.01 11.46 6.87
CA GLU A 24 6.22 12.91 6.91
C GLU A 24 7.50 13.34 6.19
N GLY A 25 7.41 14.46 5.47
CA GLY A 25 8.57 15.17 4.91
C GLY A 25 9.02 14.76 3.51
N ASP A 26 8.38 13.77 2.88
CA ASP A 26 8.56 13.34 1.47
C ASP A 26 10.00 12.99 1.01
N VAL A 27 11.05 13.21 1.80
CA VAL A 27 12.46 12.92 1.46
C VAL A 27 12.66 11.47 1.05
N TRP A 28 11.92 10.56 1.68
CA TRP A 28 11.95 9.14 1.38
C TRP A 28 11.47 8.82 -0.05
N LEU A 29 10.64 9.66 -0.67
CA LEU A 29 10.19 9.49 -2.06
C LEU A 29 11.30 9.80 -3.05
N GLU A 30 12.05 10.87 -2.81
CA GLU A 30 13.19 11.25 -3.65
C GLU A 30 14.29 10.19 -3.57
N ASP A 31 14.62 9.74 -2.34
CA ASP A 31 15.58 8.65 -2.13
C ASP A 31 15.13 7.36 -2.83
N LEU A 32 13.84 7.02 -2.76
CA LEU A 32 13.27 5.84 -3.40
C LEU A 32 13.34 5.93 -4.94
N GLU A 33 12.95 7.06 -5.52
CA GLU A 33 12.97 7.28 -6.97
C GLU A 33 14.40 7.24 -7.51
N VAL A 34 15.35 7.85 -6.80
CA VAL A 34 16.78 7.80 -7.17
C VAL A 34 17.31 6.38 -7.12
N THR A 35 17.02 5.62 -6.06
CA THR A 35 17.45 4.21 -5.99
C THR A 35 16.83 3.35 -7.09
N LEU A 36 15.55 3.56 -7.40
CA LEU A 36 14.86 2.78 -8.43
C LEU A 36 15.29 3.14 -9.85
N SER A 37 15.68 4.39 -10.11
CA SER A 37 16.09 4.84 -11.46
C SER A 37 17.44 4.29 -11.91
N VAL A 38 18.33 3.97 -10.96
CA VAL A 38 19.64 3.36 -11.26
C VAL A 38 19.61 1.83 -11.24
N ARG A 39 18.44 1.22 -10.99
CA ARG A 39 18.30 -0.23 -10.87
C ARG A 39 17.97 -0.86 -12.23
N ASP A 40 18.81 -1.81 -12.64
CA ASP A 40 18.61 -2.57 -13.87
C ASP A 40 17.65 -3.75 -13.66
N PHE A 41 16.37 -3.55 -13.97
CA PHE A 41 15.39 -4.63 -14.00
C PHE A 41 15.44 -5.39 -15.33
N THR A 42 15.52 -6.72 -15.25
CA THR A 42 15.44 -7.61 -16.42
C THR A 42 14.02 -7.66 -16.99
N GLU A 43 13.89 -8.00 -18.27
CA GLU A 43 12.58 -8.17 -18.93
C GLU A 43 11.64 -9.14 -18.18
N PRO A 44 12.09 -10.33 -17.72
CA PRO A 44 11.26 -11.21 -16.89
C PRO A 44 10.75 -10.55 -15.59
N GLN A 45 11.59 -9.77 -14.91
CA GLN A 45 11.18 -9.07 -13.69
C GLN A 45 10.13 -8.00 -14.00
N ILE A 46 10.29 -7.26 -15.09
CA ILE A 46 9.32 -6.25 -15.53
C ILE A 46 7.97 -6.91 -15.88
N GLU A 47 7.97 -8.03 -16.59
CA GLU A 47 6.74 -8.75 -16.91
C GLU A 47 6.08 -9.35 -15.66
N ALA A 48 6.85 -9.82 -14.68
CA ALA A 48 6.32 -10.25 -13.39
C ALA A 48 5.68 -9.08 -12.62
N MET A 49 6.31 -7.90 -12.62
CA MET A 49 5.74 -6.69 -12.01
C MET A 49 4.44 -6.25 -12.71
N LYS A 50 4.38 -6.30 -14.05
CA LYS A 50 3.15 -6.01 -14.81
C LYS A 50 2.04 -7.01 -14.49
N ALA A 51 2.36 -8.29 -14.39
CA ALA A 51 1.39 -9.33 -14.07
C ALA A 51 0.83 -9.19 -12.65
N ALA A 52 1.65 -8.67 -11.72
CA ALA A 52 1.25 -8.36 -10.36
C ALA A 52 0.62 -6.96 -10.21
N ALA A 53 0.63 -6.12 -11.23
CA ALA A 53 0.16 -4.75 -11.11
C ALA A 53 -1.38 -4.70 -10.96
N SER A 54 -1.85 -3.85 -10.03
CA SER A 54 -3.27 -3.51 -9.97
C SER A 54 -3.75 -2.90 -11.31
N PRO A 55 -5.04 -2.92 -11.64
CA PRO A 55 -5.51 -2.41 -12.93
C PRO A 55 -5.08 -0.97 -13.24
N THR A 56 -5.01 -0.09 -12.23
CA THR A 56 -4.52 1.29 -12.40
C THR A 56 -3.01 1.35 -12.59
N CYS A 57 -2.26 0.55 -11.83
CA CYS A 57 -0.80 0.46 -11.98
C CYS A 57 -0.42 -0.13 -13.35
N LEU A 58 -1.15 -1.13 -13.83
CA LEU A 58 -0.96 -1.73 -15.16
C LEU A 58 -1.22 -0.72 -16.29
N GLN A 59 -2.21 0.17 -16.12
CA GLN A 59 -2.40 1.27 -17.07
C GLN A 59 -1.18 2.21 -17.12
N ALA A 60 -0.54 2.49 -15.98
CA ALA A 60 0.69 3.26 -15.95
C ALA A 60 1.82 2.53 -16.71
N PHE A 61 2.01 1.24 -16.46
CA PHE A 61 2.99 0.40 -17.19
C PHE A 61 2.73 0.41 -18.71
N ASN A 62 1.47 0.30 -19.12
CA ASN A 62 1.09 0.29 -20.53
C ASN A 62 1.27 1.66 -21.18
N ARG A 63 1.06 2.78 -20.47
CA ARG A 63 1.35 4.12 -21.00
C ARG A 63 2.83 4.28 -21.29
N LEU A 64 3.68 3.77 -20.41
CA LEU A 64 5.14 3.72 -20.54
C LEU A 64 5.60 3.00 -21.81
N SER A 65 4.97 1.86 -22.10
CA SER A 65 5.25 1.06 -23.31
C SER A 65 4.82 1.75 -24.62
N ASN A 66 3.94 2.76 -24.53
CA ASN A 66 3.37 3.48 -25.68
C ASN A 66 3.89 4.94 -25.80
N SER A 67 4.51 5.51 -24.77
CA SER A 67 5.14 6.83 -24.80
C SER A 67 6.51 6.71 -25.46
N GLY A 68 6.56 6.75 -26.79
CA GLY A 68 7.81 6.59 -27.54
C GLY A 68 8.92 7.55 -27.07
N ALA A 69 10.12 7.00 -26.83
CA ALA A 69 11.49 7.56 -26.76
C ALA A 69 11.77 8.92 -26.07
N ALA A 70 10.78 9.69 -25.61
CA ALA A 70 10.98 11.01 -25.03
C ALA A 70 11.23 10.99 -23.51
N ASN A 71 10.89 9.89 -22.85
CA ASN A 71 11.23 9.61 -21.45
C ASN A 71 12.13 8.37 -21.42
N ASP A 72 13.17 8.37 -20.60
CA ASP A 72 13.98 7.16 -20.37
C ASP A 72 13.05 6.07 -19.77
N PRO A 73 12.95 4.88 -20.38
CA PRO A 73 12.15 3.78 -19.83
C PRO A 73 12.50 3.45 -18.37
N ALA A 74 13.76 3.64 -17.96
CA ALA A 74 14.20 3.45 -16.58
C ALA A 74 13.57 4.48 -15.63
N ASP A 75 13.62 5.77 -16.01
CA ASP A 75 13.01 6.85 -15.22
C ASP A 75 11.52 6.62 -15.02
N ALA A 76 10.80 6.27 -16.08
CA ALA A 76 9.36 6.08 -15.96
C ALA A 76 8.99 4.80 -15.19
N LEU A 77 9.81 3.74 -15.27
CA LEU A 77 9.62 2.55 -14.42
C LEU A 77 9.82 2.91 -12.94
N SER A 78 10.87 3.68 -12.63
CA SER A 78 11.16 4.13 -11.27
C SER A 78 10.02 4.96 -10.67
N GLN A 79 9.36 5.80 -11.49
CA GLN A 79 8.19 6.59 -11.06
C GLN A 79 6.98 5.71 -10.76
N ILE A 80 6.69 4.72 -11.62
CA ILE A 80 5.60 3.77 -11.37
C ILE A 80 5.85 3.02 -10.07
N LEU A 81 7.07 2.50 -9.89
CA LEU A 81 7.45 1.77 -8.69
C LEU A 81 7.48 2.68 -7.46
N THR A 82 7.83 3.96 -7.57
CA THR A 82 7.73 4.90 -6.45
C THR A 82 6.26 5.14 -6.07
N HIS A 83 5.39 5.33 -7.07
CA HIS A 83 3.97 5.53 -6.87
C HIS A 83 3.28 4.28 -6.28
N SER A 84 3.69 3.08 -6.67
CA SER A 84 3.13 1.85 -6.10
C SER A 84 3.45 1.61 -4.62
N LEU A 85 4.40 2.37 -4.04
CA LEU A 85 4.62 2.43 -2.59
C LEU A 85 3.77 3.53 -1.97
N ARG A 86 3.86 4.73 -2.57
CA ARG A 86 3.30 5.96 -2.03
C ARG A 86 1.78 5.93 -1.97
N ASP A 87 1.16 5.60 -3.10
CA ASP A 87 -0.28 5.71 -3.26
C ASP A 87 -1.04 4.83 -2.27
N PRO A 88 -0.69 3.55 -2.07
CA PRO A 88 -1.38 2.69 -1.11
C PRO A 88 -1.30 3.20 0.32
N VAL A 89 -0.14 3.71 0.70
CA VAL A 89 0.10 4.24 2.03
C VAL A 89 -0.72 5.52 2.25
N LEU A 90 -0.59 6.50 1.37
CA LEU A 90 -1.24 7.81 1.55
C LEU A 90 -2.76 7.71 1.40
N LYS A 91 -3.26 6.94 0.43
CA LYS A 91 -4.71 6.71 0.28
C LYS A 91 -5.26 5.88 1.44
N GLY A 92 -4.45 4.99 2.03
CA GLY A 92 -4.84 4.17 3.18
C GLY A 92 -5.02 5.03 4.42
N ALA A 93 -4.03 5.86 4.70
CA ALA A 93 -4.09 6.88 5.75
C ALA A 93 -5.30 7.81 5.55
N LYS A 94 -5.53 8.27 4.31
CA LYS A 94 -6.67 9.15 3.99
C LYS A 94 -8.01 8.47 4.22
N THR A 95 -8.14 7.21 3.82
CA THR A 95 -9.36 6.43 4.03
C THR A 95 -9.68 6.28 5.52
N PHE A 96 -8.67 5.99 6.34
CA PHE A 96 -8.82 5.92 7.79
C PHE A 96 -9.13 7.29 8.43
N GLU A 97 -8.50 8.37 7.96
CA GLU A 97 -8.82 9.73 8.42
C GLU A 97 -10.28 10.07 8.15
N LEU A 98 -10.77 9.83 6.93
CA LEU A 98 -12.16 10.09 6.55
C LEU A 98 -13.16 9.25 7.38
N PHE A 99 -12.81 8.00 7.68
CA PHE A 99 -13.61 7.17 8.56
C PHE A 99 -13.64 7.70 10.00
N GLY A 100 -12.48 8.02 10.57
CA GLY A 100 -12.35 8.56 11.92
C GLY A 100 -13.07 9.89 12.11
N ASP A 101 -13.03 10.76 11.09
CA ASP A 101 -13.78 12.02 11.02
C ASP A 101 -15.31 11.82 10.91
N GLY A 102 -15.80 10.58 10.73
CA GLY A 102 -17.20 10.28 10.50
C GLY A 102 -17.72 10.70 9.12
N LYS A 103 -16.83 10.86 8.14
CA LYS A 103 -17.19 11.18 6.73
C LYS A 103 -17.49 9.94 5.90
N LEU A 104 -17.16 8.75 6.42
CA LEU A 104 -17.58 7.46 5.88
C LEU A 104 -18.58 6.83 6.86
N ASP A 105 -19.59 6.14 6.32
CA ASP A 105 -20.64 5.53 7.12
C ASP A 105 -20.06 4.45 8.04
N SER A 106 -20.30 4.56 9.35
CA SER A 106 -19.66 3.70 10.36
C SER A 106 -20.58 2.64 10.93
N ASP A 107 -21.85 2.66 10.55
CA ASP A 107 -22.88 1.82 11.15
C ASP A 107 -23.03 0.48 10.42
N ASP A 108 -22.36 0.33 9.27
CA ASP A 108 -22.28 -0.91 8.50
C ASP A 108 -20.94 -1.65 8.76
N PRO A 109 -20.94 -2.73 9.56
CA PRO A 109 -19.73 -3.50 9.86
C PRO A 109 -19.11 -4.15 8.62
N ASP A 110 -19.88 -4.44 7.57
CA ASP A 110 -19.37 -5.05 6.33
C ASP A 110 -18.52 -4.05 5.54
N PHE A 111 -18.99 -2.80 5.48
CA PHE A 111 -18.24 -1.69 4.88
C PHE A 111 -16.93 -1.44 5.63
N VAL A 112 -17.00 -1.32 6.96
CA VAL A 112 -15.82 -1.10 7.81
C VAL A 112 -14.81 -2.23 7.64
N LEU A 113 -15.27 -3.49 7.69
CA LEU A 113 -14.39 -4.65 7.53
C LEU A 113 -13.72 -4.63 6.16
N THR A 114 -14.48 -4.33 5.11
CA THR A 114 -13.96 -4.23 3.75
C THR A 114 -12.86 -3.18 3.64
N MET A 115 -13.09 -1.99 4.19
CA MET A 115 -12.11 -0.91 4.24
C MET A 115 -10.83 -1.33 4.97
N LEU A 116 -10.94 -1.88 6.19
CA LEU A 116 -9.80 -2.31 6.99
C LEU A 116 -8.99 -3.40 6.28
N VAL A 117 -9.67 -4.39 5.72
CA VAL A 117 -9.02 -5.49 4.99
C VAL A 117 -8.31 -5.00 3.74
N GLN A 118 -8.90 -4.07 2.98
CA GLN A 118 -8.26 -3.51 1.80
C GLN A 118 -6.96 -2.79 2.16
N VAL A 119 -6.99 -1.86 3.13
CA VAL A 119 -5.78 -1.14 3.57
C VAL A 119 -4.74 -2.11 4.10
N ARG A 120 -5.16 -3.13 4.87
CA ARG A 120 -4.25 -4.15 5.40
C ARG A 120 -3.54 -4.92 4.29
N THR A 121 -4.29 -5.41 3.31
CA THR A 121 -3.74 -6.20 2.20
C THR A 121 -2.71 -5.39 1.44
N MET A 122 -3.03 -4.14 1.10
CA MET A 122 -2.11 -3.27 0.37
C MET A 122 -0.84 -2.93 1.17
N LEU A 123 -0.96 -2.63 2.46
CA LEU A 123 0.21 -2.36 3.30
C LEU A 123 1.09 -3.61 3.45
N ARG A 124 0.50 -4.81 3.53
CA ARG A 124 1.27 -6.07 3.52
C ARG A 124 2.01 -6.27 2.22
N GLU A 125 1.38 -5.98 1.08
CA GLU A 125 2.03 -6.09 -0.23
C GLU A 125 3.19 -5.10 -0.36
N VAL A 126 3.02 -3.85 0.11
CA VAL A 126 4.11 -2.86 0.17
C VAL A 126 5.26 -3.34 1.05
N VAL A 127 4.97 -3.76 2.29
CA VAL A 127 5.98 -4.26 3.24
C VAL A 127 6.68 -5.51 2.72
N HIS A 128 6.01 -6.33 1.91
CA HIS A 128 6.59 -7.52 1.31
C HIS A 128 7.46 -7.21 0.08
N ASN A 129 6.95 -6.42 -0.85
CA ASN A 129 7.55 -6.27 -2.18
C ASN A 129 8.82 -5.41 -2.15
N TYR A 130 8.81 -4.27 -1.45
CA TYR A 130 9.92 -3.31 -1.54
C TYR A 130 11.24 -3.80 -0.94
N PRO A 131 11.27 -4.52 0.19
CA PRO A 131 12.52 -5.12 0.67
C PRO A 131 13.14 -6.10 -0.32
N LEU A 132 12.31 -6.85 -1.06
CA LEU A 132 12.77 -7.81 -2.05
C LEU A 132 13.20 -7.13 -3.36
N LEU A 133 12.50 -6.08 -3.76
CA LEU A 133 12.84 -5.27 -4.94
C LEU A 133 14.14 -4.49 -4.73
N LEU A 134 14.40 -3.95 -3.54
CA LEU A 134 15.52 -3.04 -3.28
C LEU A 134 16.73 -3.72 -2.62
N GLN A 135 16.52 -4.79 -1.87
CA GLN A 135 17.58 -5.58 -1.21
C GLN A 135 18.56 -4.68 -0.44
N GLU A 136 19.85 -4.73 -0.77
CA GLU A 136 20.90 -3.92 -0.12
C GLU A 136 20.86 -2.43 -0.48
N ASP A 137 20.17 -2.06 -1.56
CA ASP A 137 20.06 -0.67 -2.03
C ASP A 137 18.92 0.10 -1.34
N MET A 138 18.17 -0.54 -0.44
CA MET A 138 17.06 0.08 0.29
C MET A 138 17.50 1.35 1.03
N PRO A 139 16.93 2.52 0.71
CA PRO A 139 17.22 3.72 1.47
C PRO A 139 16.78 3.59 2.93
N GLY A 140 17.61 4.06 3.87
CA GLY A 140 17.32 3.94 5.31
C GLY A 140 15.98 4.58 5.71
N ASN A 141 15.60 5.69 5.09
CA ASN A 141 14.31 6.34 5.33
C ASN A 141 13.13 5.45 4.89
N VAL A 142 13.25 4.79 3.73
CA VAL A 142 12.23 3.86 3.23
C VAL A 142 12.16 2.63 4.12
N GLN A 143 13.31 2.06 4.52
CA GLN A 143 13.36 0.93 5.45
C GLN A 143 12.64 1.25 6.77
N ASN A 144 12.91 2.42 7.37
CA ASN A 144 12.27 2.84 8.61
C ASN A 144 10.74 2.94 8.49
N ILE A 145 10.25 3.42 7.34
CA ILE A 145 8.82 3.50 7.05
C ILE A 145 8.19 2.10 6.97
N LEU A 146 8.82 1.20 6.21
CA LEU A 146 8.35 -0.17 6.05
C LEU A 146 8.37 -0.94 7.38
N ASP A 147 9.41 -0.73 8.19
CA ASP A 147 9.51 -1.29 9.55
C ASP A 147 8.41 -0.74 10.46
N GLY A 148 8.13 0.57 10.43
CA GLY A 148 7.02 1.16 11.16
C GLY A 148 5.67 0.58 10.73
N PHE A 149 5.46 0.33 9.42
CA PHE A 149 4.25 -0.34 8.97
C PHE A 149 4.17 -1.80 9.46
N ALA A 150 5.27 -2.54 9.39
CA ALA A 150 5.34 -3.93 9.81
C ALA A 150 5.14 -4.12 11.31
N GLN A 151 5.73 -3.24 12.13
CA GLN A 151 5.80 -3.39 13.58
C GLN A 151 4.67 -2.66 14.31
N ASP A 152 4.24 -1.50 13.81
CA ASP A 152 3.29 -0.64 14.52
C ASP A 152 1.90 -0.63 13.88
N ILE A 153 1.80 -0.48 12.55
CA ILE A 153 0.50 -0.32 11.86
C ILE A 153 -0.19 -1.66 11.62
N LEU A 154 0.48 -2.62 10.98
CA LEU A 154 -0.13 -3.89 10.58
C LEU A 154 -0.68 -4.70 11.76
N PRO A 155 0.01 -4.84 12.91
CA PRO A 155 -0.54 -5.58 14.06
C PRO A 155 -1.80 -4.93 14.65
N ARG A 156 -1.82 -3.60 14.74
CA ARG A 156 -3.00 -2.84 15.20
C ARG A 156 -4.17 -3.03 14.22
N LEU A 157 -3.89 -2.97 12.93
CA LEU A 157 -4.89 -3.18 11.89
C LEU A 157 -5.44 -4.62 11.87
N ASP A 158 -4.58 -5.62 12.11
CA ASP A 158 -5.01 -7.02 12.27
C ASP A 158 -5.95 -7.22 13.45
N ASN A 159 -5.67 -6.56 14.58
CA ASN A 159 -6.57 -6.58 15.73
C ASN A 159 -7.93 -5.96 15.39
N LEU A 160 -7.95 -4.80 14.72
CA LEU A 160 -9.21 -4.17 14.29
C LEU A 160 -9.99 -5.04 13.29
N VAL A 161 -9.32 -5.65 12.31
CA VAL A 161 -9.96 -6.58 11.39
C VAL A 161 -10.58 -7.75 12.16
N SER A 162 -9.87 -8.32 13.13
CA SER A 162 -10.38 -9.40 13.98
C SER A 162 -11.63 -8.94 14.75
N ASP A 163 -11.58 -7.77 15.40
CA ASP A 163 -12.66 -7.24 16.22
C ASP A 163 -13.94 -6.91 15.41
N VAL A 164 -13.77 -6.37 14.20
CA VAL A 164 -14.89 -6.06 13.31
C VAL A 164 -15.41 -7.32 12.62
N SER A 165 -14.55 -8.30 12.30
CA SER A 165 -14.98 -9.57 11.68
C SER A 165 -15.95 -10.36 12.55
N ALA A 166 -15.88 -10.22 13.88
CA ALA A 166 -16.84 -10.83 14.80
C ALA A 166 -18.27 -10.25 14.67
N GLN A 167 -18.43 -9.13 13.97
CA GLN A 167 -19.68 -8.37 13.81
C GLN A 167 -20.22 -8.39 12.37
N SER A 168 -19.48 -9.00 11.43
CA SER A 168 -19.82 -9.09 10.00
C SER A 168 -19.88 -10.55 9.57
N PRO A 169 -20.83 -10.97 8.72
CA PRO A 169 -20.84 -12.31 8.12
C PRO A 169 -19.75 -12.54 7.07
N LEU A 170 -19.05 -11.49 6.62
CA LEU A 170 -17.98 -11.61 5.63
C LEU A 170 -16.75 -12.33 6.21
N ASP A 171 -16.16 -13.20 5.40
CA ASP A 171 -14.85 -13.79 5.69
C ASP A 171 -13.75 -12.79 5.27
N PRO A 172 -12.96 -12.24 6.20
CA PRO A 172 -11.95 -11.24 5.90
C PRO A 172 -10.84 -11.74 4.97
N ASN A 173 -10.71 -13.05 4.76
CA ASN A 173 -9.75 -13.64 3.82
C ASN A 173 -10.30 -13.76 2.39
N LYS A 174 -11.59 -13.47 2.19
CA LYS A 174 -12.27 -13.54 0.88
C LYS A 174 -12.67 -12.17 0.34
N ILE A 175 -12.43 -11.11 1.10
CA ILE A 175 -12.65 -9.74 0.63
C ILE A 175 -11.59 -9.43 -0.43
N PRO A 176 -12.00 -9.08 -1.66
CA PRO A 176 -11.05 -8.80 -2.73
C PRO A 176 -10.26 -7.52 -2.45
N PRO A 177 -9.01 -7.41 -2.93
CA PRO A 177 -8.29 -6.16 -2.94
C PRO A 177 -9.12 -5.11 -3.71
N GLY A 178 -9.27 -3.92 -3.12
CA GLY A 178 -10.12 -2.87 -3.68
C GLY A 178 -9.55 -2.30 -4.99
N GLY A 179 -10.44 -1.89 -5.90
CA GLY A 179 -10.03 -1.16 -7.11
C GLY A 179 -9.66 0.30 -6.82
N GLY A 180 -8.83 0.91 -7.67
CA GLY A 180 -8.50 2.36 -7.61
C GLY A 180 -7.17 2.71 -6.91
N TRP A 181 -6.39 1.71 -6.54
CA TRP A 181 -5.13 1.87 -5.81
C TRP A 181 -3.97 1.44 -6.71
N GLU A 182 -3.02 2.33 -6.97
CA GLU A 182 -1.82 2.03 -7.74
C GLU A 182 -0.87 1.24 -6.84
N HIS A 183 -0.83 -0.08 -6.99
CA HIS A 183 0.02 -0.97 -6.20
C HIS A 183 0.43 -2.20 -6.99
N LEU A 184 1.44 -2.89 -6.47
CA LEU A 184 1.81 -4.23 -6.89
C LEU A 184 1.20 -5.22 -5.90
N HIS A 185 0.50 -6.23 -6.41
CA HIS A 185 0.17 -7.42 -5.66
C HIS A 185 1.46 -8.13 -5.21
N THR A 186 1.33 -9.08 -4.30
CA THR A 186 2.47 -9.91 -3.85
C THR A 186 3.23 -10.44 -5.07
N LEU A 187 4.48 -10.00 -5.21
CA LEU A 187 5.30 -10.32 -6.36
C LEU A 187 5.69 -11.80 -6.34
N PRO A 188 5.66 -12.48 -7.50
CA PRO A 188 6.10 -13.86 -7.58
C PRO A 188 7.64 -13.92 -7.58
N PRO A 189 8.25 -15.09 -7.31
CA PRO A 189 9.71 -15.22 -7.22
C PRO A 189 10.49 -14.73 -8.45
N GLU A 190 9.89 -14.77 -9.63
CA GLU A 190 10.47 -14.32 -10.90
C GLU A 190 10.67 -12.80 -10.97
N ALA A 191 10.11 -12.05 -10.02
CA ALA A 191 10.28 -10.60 -9.90
C ALA A 191 11.59 -10.17 -9.20
N PHE A 192 12.41 -11.11 -8.70
CA PHE A 192 13.59 -10.84 -7.88
C PHE A 192 14.89 -11.34 -8.51
#